data_AF-A0A1Q4C7K4-F1
#
_entry.id   AF-A0A1Q4C7K4-F1
#
_cell.length_a   1.000
_cell.length_b   1.000
_cell.length_c   1.000
_cell.angle_alpha   90.00
_cell.angle_beta   90.00
_cell.angle_gamma   90.00
#
_symmetry.space_group_name_H-M   'P 1'
#
loop_
_entity.id
_entity.type
_entity.pdbx_description
1 polymer ?
#
loop_
_entity_poly.entity_id
_entity_poly.type
_entity_poly.pdbx_seq_one_letter_code
_entity_poly.pdbx_strand_id
1 'polypeptide(L)'
;MDDFRSERRETQQGGRTIITEPGRIIVRDPSGQAFIRHNEEDRFRYGARDIRREQVGNESRTIVVRPDGTQIITVNDRDGRLLRRIRRDQRGREIVIIDNSYRGVGAAVAAGVVAGAIGGYFVSLPPPRLTIPRDRYIVEAEDAPPELIYDTLTAPPVDHIDRRYSLDEIRYSPSVRERMRSIDLDSINFDTGSWEIPSDQASKLQVIADSLNRAISRNPRAVFLIEGHTDAVGSDIDNLSLSDRRAQSAAELLTQQFQVPPENLTSQGYGEQYLKVQTDGPSRENRRVTIRNITPLLNGGQASLPPPPPGTAPPRR
;
A
#
# COMPACT_ATOMS: atom_id res chain seq x y z
N MET A 1 -5.14 24.23 -8.36
CA MET A 1 -3.84 23.53 -8.40
C MET A 1 -3.10 23.96 -7.16
N ASP A 2 -3.16 23.16 -6.10
CA ASP A 2 -2.32 23.42 -4.93
C ASP A 2 -0.87 23.12 -5.34
N ASP A 3 -0.08 24.18 -5.51
CA ASP A 3 1.34 24.08 -5.84
C ASP A 3 2.08 23.57 -4.60
N PHE A 4 1.97 22.26 -4.34
CA PHE A 4 2.66 21.58 -3.25
C PHE A 4 4.18 21.78 -3.32
N ARG A 5 4.71 22.16 -4.50
CA ARG A 5 6.12 22.51 -4.70
C ARG A 5 6.48 23.80 -3.99
N SER A 6 5.55 24.76 -3.88
CA SER A 6 5.76 26.02 -3.15
C SER A 6 5.98 25.81 -1.65
N GLU A 7 5.47 24.72 -1.10
CA GLU A 7 5.62 24.35 0.32
C GLU A 7 6.73 23.31 0.55
N ARG A 8 7.41 22.89 -0.52
CA ARG A 8 8.48 21.89 -0.45
C ARG A 8 9.67 22.45 0.34
N ARG A 9 10.12 21.68 1.32
CA ARG A 9 11.34 21.97 2.09
C ARG A 9 12.33 20.82 1.96
N GLU A 10 13.58 21.15 1.66
CA GLU A 10 14.65 20.17 1.57
C GLU A 10 15.63 20.35 2.73
N THR A 11 16.04 19.23 3.34
CA THR A 11 17.02 19.18 4.42
C THR A 11 17.97 18.02 4.19
N GLN A 12 19.22 18.15 4.63
CA GLN A 12 20.17 17.03 4.63
C GLN A 12 20.33 16.47 6.04
N GLN A 13 20.17 15.17 6.19
CA GLN A 13 20.32 14.48 7.48
C GLN A 13 21.03 13.14 7.28
N GLY A 14 22.20 12.98 7.90
CA GLY A 14 22.96 11.71 7.87
C GLY A 14 23.30 11.23 6.46
N GLY A 15 23.65 12.15 5.55
CA GLY A 15 23.95 11.85 4.14
C GLY A 15 22.72 11.62 3.25
N ARG A 16 21.51 11.68 3.81
CA ARG A 16 20.25 11.56 3.04
C ARG A 16 19.64 12.94 2.79
N THR A 17 18.99 13.10 1.66
CA THR A 17 18.12 14.23 1.37
C THR A 17 16.71 13.91 1.88
N ILE A 18 16.17 14.74 2.78
CA ILE A 18 14.80 14.67 3.27
C ILE A 18 14.03 15.85 2.69
N ILE A 19 13.02 15.53 1.88
CA ILE A 19 12.14 16.48 1.23
C ILE A 19 10.76 16.37 1.90
N THR A 20 10.29 17.46 2.50
CA THR A 20 8.99 17.52 3.16
C THR A 20 8.03 18.31 2.30
N GLU A 21 6.83 17.77 2.11
CA GLU A 21 5.69 18.39 1.44
C GLU A 21 4.45 18.27 2.33
N PRO A 22 3.35 19.00 2.04
CA PRO A 22 2.09 18.81 2.76
C PRO A 22 1.65 17.33 2.76
N GLY A 23 1.63 16.75 3.97
CA GLY A 23 1.23 15.36 4.23
C GLY A 23 2.24 14.28 3.86
N ARG A 24 3.44 14.62 3.35
CA ARG A 24 4.40 13.65 2.78
C ARG A 24 5.84 13.96 3.14
N ILE A 25 6.63 12.90 3.27
CA ILE A 25 8.08 12.97 3.41
C ILE A 25 8.69 12.05 2.36
N ILE A 26 9.53 12.62 1.50
CA ILE A 26 10.35 11.88 0.55
C ILE A 26 11.77 11.83 1.12
N VAL A 27 12.36 10.66 1.12
CA VAL A 27 13.75 10.47 1.55
C VAL A 27 14.52 9.87 0.39
N ARG A 28 15.56 10.57 -0.04
CA ARG A 28 16.50 10.14 -1.07
C ARG A 28 17.85 9.87 -0.45
N ASP A 29 18.46 8.75 -0.80
CA ASP A 29 19.76 8.34 -0.30
C ASP A 29 20.92 8.77 -1.22
N PRO A 30 22.18 8.59 -0.79
CA PRO A 30 23.34 8.93 -1.61
C PRO A 30 23.43 8.16 -2.93
N SER A 31 22.77 7.00 -3.06
CA SER A 31 22.74 6.23 -4.30
C SER A 31 21.75 6.78 -5.34
N GLY A 32 20.95 7.78 -4.95
CA GLY A 32 19.89 8.36 -5.76
C GLY A 32 18.54 7.70 -5.57
N GLN A 33 18.46 6.60 -4.81
CA GLN A 33 17.19 5.92 -4.55
C GLN A 33 16.32 6.75 -3.60
N ALA A 34 15.05 6.95 -3.99
CA ALA A 34 14.07 7.70 -3.21
C ALA A 34 12.84 6.85 -2.87
N PHE A 35 12.29 7.07 -1.67
CA PHE A 35 10.99 6.56 -1.27
C PHE A 35 10.16 7.67 -0.64
N ILE A 36 8.85 7.52 -0.70
CA ILE A 36 7.88 8.45 -0.14
C ILE A 36 7.06 7.80 0.96
N ARG A 37 6.87 8.52 2.05
CA ARG A 37 5.99 8.18 3.17
C ARG A 37 4.92 9.26 3.30
N HIS A 38 3.68 8.83 3.48
CA HIS A 38 2.56 9.72 3.80
C HIS A 38 1.75 9.11 4.95
N ASN A 39 0.97 9.96 5.63
CA ASN A 39 0.03 9.51 6.64
C ASN A 39 -1.30 9.12 5.99
N GLU A 40 -1.71 7.86 6.14
CA GLU A 40 -3.00 7.37 5.62
C GLU A 40 -4.19 7.69 6.55
N GLU A 41 -3.94 8.20 7.77
CA GLU A 41 -4.97 8.42 8.81
C GLU A 41 -6.10 9.36 8.37
N ASP A 42 -5.84 10.29 7.44
CA ASP A 42 -6.86 11.21 6.96
C ASP A 42 -8.05 10.44 6.34
N ARG A 43 -7.78 9.35 5.61
CA ARG A 43 -8.83 8.49 5.04
C ARG A 43 -9.68 7.80 6.12
N PHE A 44 -9.16 7.60 7.32
CA PHE A 44 -9.88 6.95 8.40
C PHE A 44 -10.90 7.87 9.07
N ARG A 45 -10.79 9.20 8.87
CA ARG A 45 -11.75 10.17 9.38
C ARG A 45 -13.13 10.03 8.74
N TYR A 46 -13.19 9.59 7.49
CA TYR A 46 -14.45 9.35 6.80
C TYR A 46 -15.25 8.26 7.50
N GLY A 47 -16.50 8.58 7.84
CA GLY A 47 -17.39 7.68 8.58
C GLY A 47 -16.91 7.38 10.01
N ALA A 48 -15.99 8.15 10.59
CA ALA A 48 -15.65 8.03 12.00
C ALA A 48 -16.67 8.77 12.86
N ARG A 49 -17.14 8.12 13.93
CA ARG A 49 -17.93 8.77 14.98
C ARG A 49 -17.03 9.53 15.96
N ASP A 50 -15.87 8.96 16.27
CA ASP A 50 -14.91 9.50 17.22
C ASP A 50 -13.50 9.04 16.84
N ILE A 51 -12.49 9.85 17.14
CA ILE A 51 -11.09 9.53 16.92
C ILE A 51 -10.30 9.95 18.15
N ARG A 52 -9.62 8.99 18.76
CA ARG A 52 -8.77 9.20 19.93
C ARG A 52 -7.34 8.88 19.59
N ARG A 53 -6.41 9.67 20.10
CA ARG A 53 -4.99 9.37 20.03
C ARG A 53 -4.45 9.25 21.44
N GLU A 54 -3.76 8.16 21.71
CA GLU A 54 -3.19 7.84 23.00
C GLU A 54 -1.69 7.56 22.82
N GLN A 55 -0.88 7.99 23.78
CA GLN A 55 0.52 7.62 23.83
C GLN A 55 0.71 6.54 24.91
N VAL A 56 1.24 5.39 24.51
CA VAL A 56 1.47 4.24 25.41
C VAL A 56 2.95 3.91 25.38
N GLY A 57 3.70 4.47 26.34
CA GLY A 57 5.16 4.40 26.32
C GLY A 57 5.73 5.04 25.06
N ASN A 58 6.46 4.26 24.27
CA ASN A 58 7.07 4.69 23.00
C ASN A 58 6.16 4.48 21.78
N GLU A 59 4.94 3.98 21.97
CA GLU A 59 3.98 3.74 20.88
C GLU A 59 2.90 4.82 20.86
N SER A 60 2.50 5.24 19.67
CA SER A 60 1.29 6.03 19.47
C SER A 60 0.16 5.13 19.01
N ARG A 61 -1.03 5.28 19.60
CA ARG A 61 -2.25 4.54 19.24
C ARG A 61 -3.32 5.51 18.77
N THR A 62 -3.73 5.38 17.51
CA THR A 62 -4.88 6.06 16.95
C THR A 62 -6.07 5.10 16.93
N ILE A 63 -7.14 5.42 17.66
CA ILE A 63 -8.37 4.63 17.79
C ILE A 63 -9.49 5.37 17.08
N VAL A 64 -9.94 4.82 15.96
CA VAL A 64 -11.06 5.33 15.16
C VAL A 64 -12.29 4.51 15.47
N VAL A 65 -13.33 5.15 16.03
CA VAL A 65 -14.58 4.49 16.40
C VAL A 65 -15.61 4.71 15.30
N ARG A 66 -16.15 3.62 14.76
CA ARG A 66 -17.20 3.62 13.74
C ARG A 66 -18.59 3.80 14.38
N PRO A 67 -19.63 4.18 13.61
CA PRO A 67 -20.99 4.37 14.12
C PRO A 67 -21.57 3.12 14.79
N ASP A 68 -21.23 1.94 14.24
CA ASP A 68 -21.55 0.63 14.78
C ASP A 68 -20.69 0.25 16.01
N GLY A 69 -19.89 1.16 16.57
CA GLY A 69 -19.03 0.88 17.71
C GLY A 69 -17.78 0.02 17.41
N THR A 70 -17.60 -0.47 16.18
CA THR A 70 -16.35 -1.11 15.75
C THR A 70 -15.19 -0.11 15.88
N GLN A 71 -14.04 -0.57 16.35
CA GLN A 71 -12.83 0.24 16.52
C GLN A 71 -11.76 -0.20 15.53
N ILE A 72 -11.17 0.76 14.83
CA ILE A 72 -9.94 0.58 14.08
C ILE A 72 -8.79 1.18 14.89
N ILE A 73 -7.84 0.33 15.28
CA ILE A 73 -6.73 0.69 16.15
C ILE A 73 -5.45 0.58 15.33
N THR A 74 -4.83 1.73 15.08
CA THR A 74 -3.53 1.85 14.42
C THR A 74 -2.48 2.12 15.48
N VAL A 75 -1.47 1.24 15.57
CA VAL A 75 -0.35 1.37 16.50
C VAL A 75 0.90 1.69 15.69
N ASN A 76 1.54 2.81 16.01
CA ASN A 76 2.79 3.25 15.42
C ASN A 76 3.91 3.26 16.46
N ASP A 77 5.16 3.03 16.05
CA ASP A 77 6.31 3.25 16.92
C ASP A 77 6.62 4.75 17.10
N ARG A 78 7.64 5.05 17.90
CA ARG A 78 8.09 6.43 18.20
C ARG A 78 8.47 7.24 16.95
N ASP A 79 8.85 6.55 15.87
CA ASP A 79 9.30 7.14 14.62
C ASP A 79 8.11 7.26 13.62
N GLY A 80 6.88 6.97 14.07
CA GLY A 80 5.66 7.04 13.28
C GLY A 80 5.45 5.86 12.34
N ARG A 81 6.29 4.81 12.41
CA ARG A 81 6.16 3.64 11.53
C ARG A 81 5.06 2.72 12.06
N LEU A 82 4.20 2.27 11.15
CA LEU A 82 3.13 1.32 11.46
C LEU A 82 3.70 0.04 12.08
N LEU A 83 3.24 -0.30 13.27
CA LEU A 83 3.51 -1.57 13.94
C LEU A 83 2.36 -2.54 13.75
N ARG A 84 1.13 -2.10 14.00
CA ARG A 84 -0.07 -2.94 13.89
C ARG A 84 -1.29 -2.15 13.46
N ARG A 85 -2.17 -2.80 12.71
CA ARG A 85 -3.52 -2.32 12.43
C ARG A 85 -4.52 -3.40 12.82
N ILE A 86 -5.44 -3.06 13.71
CA ILE A 86 -6.38 -4.00 14.33
C ILE A 86 -7.80 -3.48 14.14
N ARG A 87 -8.73 -4.36 13.77
CA ARG A 87 -10.17 -4.10 13.88
C ARG A 87 -10.71 -4.84 15.09
N ARG A 88 -11.32 -4.11 16.02
CA ARG A 88 -11.96 -4.66 17.22
C ARG A 88 -13.47 -4.44 17.13
N ASP A 89 -14.25 -5.50 17.26
CA ASP A 89 -15.71 -5.40 17.26
C ASP A 89 -16.29 -4.96 18.62
N GLN A 90 -17.60 -4.73 18.69
CA GLN A 90 -18.29 -4.32 19.93
C GLN A 90 -18.15 -5.34 21.08
N ARG A 91 -17.87 -6.61 20.78
CA ARG A 91 -17.69 -7.68 21.77
C ARG A 91 -16.22 -7.82 22.20
N GLY A 92 -15.35 -6.94 21.72
CA GLY A 92 -13.91 -6.95 22.02
C GLY A 92 -13.11 -7.98 21.19
N ARG A 93 -13.71 -8.65 20.20
CA ARG A 93 -12.97 -9.57 19.34
C ARG A 93 -12.08 -8.79 18.39
N GLU A 94 -10.81 -9.17 18.33
CA GLU A 94 -9.80 -8.49 17.53
C GLU A 94 -9.43 -9.28 16.27
N ILE A 95 -9.34 -8.56 15.16
CA ILE A 95 -8.81 -9.03 13.89
C ILE A 95 -7.58 -8.18 13.59
N VAL A 96 -6.41 -8.81 13.61
CA VAL A 96 -5.16 -8.16 13.18
C VAL A 96 -5.15 -8.14 11.65
N ILE A 97 -5.20 -6.95 11.08
CA ILE A 97 -5.21 -6.71 9.62
C ILE A 97 -3.77 -6.60 9.12
N ILE A 98 -2.95 -5.78 9.80
CA ILE A 98 -1.53 -5.63 9.51
C ILE A 98 -0.76 -5.90 10.80
N ASP A 99 0.22 -6.80 10.74
CA ASP A 99 1.23 -6.97 11.79
C ASP A 99 2.61 -6.75 11.19
N ASN A 100 3.15 -5.57 11.48
CA ASN A 100 4.47 -5.11 11.08
C ASN A 100 5.46 -5.13 12.26
N SER A 101 5.08 -5.76 13.40
CA SER A 101 5.97 -5.91 14.55
C SER A 101 7.08 -6.93 14.30
N TYR A 102 6.90 -7.79 13.30
CA TYR A 102 7.94 -8.67 12.78
C TYR A 102 9.04 -7.86 12.07
N ARG A 103 10.20 -7.74 12.72
CA ARG A 103 11.44 -7.32 12.06
C ARG A 103 12.09 -8.60 11.52
N GLY A 104 11.93 -8.88 10.24
CA GLY A 104 12.56 -10.04 9.61
C GLY A 104 14.06 -10.04 9.84
N VAL A 105 14.67 -11.23 9.90
CA VAL A 105 16.12 -11.41 10.04
C VAL A 105 16.90 -10.62 8.97
N GLY A 106 16.29 -10.40 7.80
CA GLY A 106 16.81 -9.56 6.73
C GLY A 106 16.99 -8.08 7.08
N ALA A 107 16.18 -7.51 7.98
CA ALA A 107 16.35 -6.12 8.40
C ALA A 107 17.66 -5.91 9.18
N ALA A 108 18.12 -6.93 9.92
CA ALA A 108 19.40 -6.90 10.62
C ALA A 108 20.59 -7.16 9.67
N VAL A 109 20.43 -8.06 8.69
CA VAL A 109 21.49 -8.37 7.71
C VAL A 109 21.64 -7.25 6.68
N ALA A 110 20.55 -6.70 6.15
CA ALA A 110 20.59 -5.59 5.19
C ALA A 110 20.98 -4.26 5.85
N ALA A 111 20.73 -4.07 7.15
CA ALA A 111 21.34 -2.98 7.91
C ALA A 111 22.87 -3.12 8.05
N GLY A 112 23.41 -4.35 7.90
CA GLY A 112 24.84 -4.64 7.99
C GLY A 112 25.60 -4.73 6.65
N VAL A 113 24.92 -4.87 5.51
CA VAL A 113 25.58 -5.16 4.21
C VAL A 113 25.82 -3.93 3.33
N VAL A 114 25.11 -2.81 3.52
CA VAL A 114 25.37 -1.58 2.75
C VAL A 114 25.35 -0.35 3.65
N ALA A 115 26.53 0.16 4.00
CA ALA A 115 26.69 1.47 4.61
C ALA A 115 26.15 2.54 3.63
N GLY A 116 24.98 3.12 3.95
CA GLY A 116 24.34 4.15 3.14
C GLY A 116 22.96 3.79 2.59
N ALA A 117 22.57 2.51 2.56
CA ALA A 117 21.24 2.11 2.13
C ALA A 117 20.16 2.62 3.10
N ILE A 118 19.03 3.07 2.56
CA ILE A 118 17.80 3.31 3.33
C ILE A 118 17.45 2.00 4.06
N GLY A 119 17.56 2.01 5.38
CA GLY A 119 17.81 0.82 6.18
C GLY A 119 16.97 -0.41 5.84
N GLY A 120 17.60 -1.51 5.47
CA GLY A 120 17.10 -2.89 5.56
C GLY A 120 15.74 -3.27 4.97
N TYR A 121 15.02 -2.39 4.28
CA TYR A 121 13.67 -2.67 3.74
C TYR A 121 13.70 -3.25 2.32
N PHE A 122 14.83 -3.18 1.62
CA PHE A 122 14.93 -3.72 0.27
C PHE A 122 15.17 -5.22 0.29
N VAL A 123 14.30 -5.95 -0.40
CA VAL A 123 14.43 -7.37 -0.66
C VAL A 123 14.62 -7.55 -2.17
N SER A 124 15.69 -8.25 -2.53
CA SER A 124 15.94 -8.65 -3.92
C SER A 124 15.73 -10.16 -4.04
N LEU A 125 14.74 -10.55 -4.83
CA LEU A 125 14.44 -11.94 -5.17
C LEU A 125 14.66 -12.15 -6.68
N PRO A 126 14.99 -13.37 -7.12
CA PRO A 126 14.96 -13.68 -8.55
C PRO A 126 13.54 -13.49 -9.12
N PRO A 127 13.40 -13.20 -10.43
CA PRO A 127 12.09 -13.08 -11.08
C PRO A 127 11.21 -14.31 -10.81
N PRO A 128 9.88 -14.12 -10.63
CA PRO A 128 8.98 -15.23 -10.37
C PRO A 128 8.88 -16.16 -11.58
N ARG A 129 8.65 -17.46 -11.31
CA ARG A 129 8.36 -18.45 -12.35
C ARG A 129 6.91 -18.34 -12.81
N LEU A 130 6.66 -17.51 -13.82
CA LEU A 130 5.32 -17.32 -14.36
C LEU A 130 4.91 -18.53 -15.22
N THR A 131 3.89 -19.26 -14.75
CA THR A 131 3.24 -20.35 -15.49
C THR A 131 1.88 -19.95 -16.08
N ILE A 132 1.46 -18.72 -15.82
CA ILE A 132 0.19 -18.15 -16.29
C ILE A 132 0.43 -17.14 -17.42
N PRO A 133 -0.55 -16.97 -18.33
CA PRO A 133 -0.53 -15.90 -19.33
C PRO A 133 -0.42 -14.48 -18.73
N ARG A 134 0.17 -13.53 -19.49
CA ARG A 134 0.44 -12.15 -19.02
C ARG A 134 -0.84 -11.38 -18.68
N ASP A 135 -1.88 -11.53 -19.48
CA ASP A 135 -3.22 -10.97 -19.31
C ASP A 135 -3.96 -11.52 -18.08
N ARG A 136 -3.50 -12.64 -17.51
CA ARG A 136 -3.98 -13.17 -16.22
C ARG A 136 -3.09 -12.82 -15.04
N TYR A 137 -1.88 -12.34 -15.31
CA TYR A 137 -0.92 -11.90 -14.29
C TYR A 137 -1.10 -10.40 -13.98
N ILE A 138 -1.29 -9.59 -15.01
CA ILE A 138 -1.62 -8.18 -14.96
C ILE A 138 -2.93 -8.01 -15.74
N VAL A 139 -4.02 -7.74 -15.01
CA VAL A 139 -5.35 -7.58 -15.59
C VAL A 139 -5.64 -6.10 -15.79
N GLU A 140 -5.99 -5.71 -17.01
CA GLU A 140 -6.42 -4.34 -17.33
C GLU A 140 -7.92 -4.20 -17.02
N ALA A 141 -8.27 -3.31 -16.10
CA ALA A 141 -9.63 -3.25 -15.53
C ALA A 141 -10.71 -2.79 -16.51
N GLU A 142 -10.35 -2.01 -17.55
CA GLU A 142 -11.30 -1.38 -18.46
C GLU A 142 -12.16 -2.40 -19.22
N ASP A 143 -11.56 -3.51 -19.66
CA ASP A 143 -12.21 -4.54 -20.47
C ASP A 143 -12.39 -5.88 -19.73
N ALA A 144 -11.91 -5.98 -18.49
CA ALA A 144 -11.96 -7.22 -17.73
C ALA A 144 -13.38 -7.53 -17.21
N PRO A 145 -13.87 -8.77 -17.35
CA PRO A 145 -15.13 -9.15 -16.74
C PRO A 145 -15.04 -9.09 -15.20
N PRO A 146 -16.13 -8.74 -14.49
CA PRO A 146 -16.12 -8.60 -13.03
C PRO A 146 -15.57 -9.81 -12.26
N GLU A 147 -15.87 -11.03 -12.71
CA GLU A 147 -15.35 -12.24 -12.04
C GLU A 147 -13.83 -12.38 -12.24
N LEU A 148 -13.25 -11.94 -13.37
CA LEU A 148 -11.79 -11.96 -13.54
C LEU A 148 -11.09 -10.98 -12.58
N ILE A 149 -11.69 -9.81 -12.35
CA ILE A 149 -11.20 -8.84 -11.36
C ILE A 149 -11.20 -9.49 -9.97
N TYR A 150 -12.33 -10.08 -9.57
CA TYR A 150 -12.45 -10.74 -8.28
C TYR A 150 -11.48 -11.92 -8.11
N ASP A 151 -11.36 -12.78 -9.12
CA ASP A 151 -10.43 -13.92 -9.13
C ASP A 151 -8.99 -13.43 -9.02
N THR A 152 -8.64 -12.31 -9.66
CA THR A 152 -7.30 -11.74 -9.60
C THR A 152 -6.97 -11.18 -8.21
N LEU A 153 -7.93 -10.47 -7.59
CA LEU A 153 -7.77 -9.96 -6.22
C LEU A 153 -7.65 -11.06 -5.17
N THR A 154 -8.19 -12.25 -5.44
CA THR A 154 -8.22 -13.37 -4.49
C THR A 154 -7.28 -14.53 -4.84
N ALA A 155 -6.57 -14.41 -5.98
CA ALA A 155 -5.65 -15.42 -6.44
C ALA A 155 -4.50 -15.68 -5.43
N PRO A 156 -4.02 -16.93 -5.34
CA PRO A 156 -2.79 -17.21 -4.61
C PRO A 156 -1.57 -16.55 -5.30
N PRO A 157 -0.44 -16.44 -4.57
CA PRO A 157 0.83 -16.02 -5.17
C PRO A 157 1.17 -16.83 -6.43
N VAL A 158 1.79 -16.19 -7.43
CA VAL A 158 2.21 -16.85 -8.67
C VAL A 158 3.48 -17.68 -8.53
N ASP A 159 4.20 -17.50 -7.43
CA ASP A 159 5.38 -18.26 -7.07
C ASP A 159 5.51 -18.30 -5.54
N HIS A 160 6.38 -19.17 -5.02
CA HIS A 160 6.48 -19.43 -3.59
C HIS A 160 6.91 -18.18 -2.79
N ILE A 161 6.41 -18.10 -1.56
CA ILE A 161 6.76 -17.08 -0.56
C ILE A 161 7.46 -17.80 0.59
N ASP A 162 8.78 -17.64 0.69
CA ASP A 162 9.61 -18.34 1.69
C ASP A 162 9.33 -17.87 3.13
N ARG A 163 8.91 -16.60 3.28
CA ARG A 163 8.65 -15.97 4.58
C ARG A 163 7.66 -14.83 4.47
N ARG A 164 7.11 -14.41 5.61
CA ARG A 164 6.39 -13.13 5.69
C ARG A 164 7.32 -11.94 5.49
N TYR A 165 6.78 -10.88 4.93
CA TYR A 165 7.43 -9.58 4.74
C TYR A 165 6.71 -8.49 5.54
N SER A 166 7.48 -7.51 5.99
CA SER A 166 6.96 -6.26 6.54
C SER A 166 6.25 -5.44 5.46
N LEU A 167 5.37 -4.52 5.85
CA LEU A 167 4.69 -3.63 4.90
C LEU A 167 5.70 -2.76 4.14
N ASP A 168 6.76 -2.30 4.82
CA ASP A 168 7.82 -1.53 4.19
C ASP A 168 8.61 -2.37 3.18
N GLU A 169 8.96 -3.63 3.51
CA GLU A 169 9.60 -4.53 2.55
C GLU A 169 8.74 -4.74 1.30
N ILE A 170 7.43 -4.95 1.48
CA ILE A 170 6.50 -5.11 0.35
C ILE A 170 6.44 -3.83 -0.49
N ARG A 171 6.28 -2.67 0.15
CA ARG A 171 6.18 -1.39 -0.58
C ARG A 171 7.43 -1.09 -1.39
N TYR A 172 8.61 -1.29 -0.83
CA TYR A 172 9.87 -0.87 -1.47
C TYR A 172 10.56 -1.95 -2.30
N SER A 173 10.01 -3.18 -2.36
CA SER A 173 10.64 -4.30 -3.08
C SER A 173 9.74 -4.81 -4.22
N PRO A 174 9.97 -4.39 -5.48
CA PRO A 174 9.21 -4.86 -6.64
C PRO A 174 9.23 -6.38 -6.78
N SER A 175 10.40 -7.00 -6.60
CA SER A 175 10.57 -8.45 -6.70
C SER A 175 9.69 -9.25 -5.70
N VAL A 176 9.32 -8.64 -4.57
CA VAL A 176 8.37 -9.20 -3.60
C VAL A 176 6.94 -9.03 -4.11
N ARG A 177 6.58 -7.84 -4.62
CA ARG A 177 5.24 -7.55 -5.16
C ARG A 177 4.91 -8.37 -6.41
N GLU A 178 5.91 -8.68 -7.24
CA GLU A 178 5.81 -9.53 -8.43
C GLU A 178 5.39 -10.99 -8.10
N ARG A 179 5.39 -11.40 -6.84
CA ARG A 179 4.83 -12.70 -6.43
C ARG A 179 3.30 -12.71 -6.42
N MET A 180 2.67 -11.55 -6.58
CA MET A 180 1.22 -11.41 -6.64
C MET A 180 0.77 -11.03 -8.04
N ARG A 181 -0.49 -11.31 -8.37
CA ARG A 181 -1.15 -10.71 -9.55
C ARG A 181 -1.55 -9.27 -9.25
N SER A 182 -1.76 -8.47 -10.29
CA SER A 182 -2.25 -7.10 -10.15
C SER A 182 -3.34 -6.74 -11.15
N ILE A 183 -4.05 -5.68 -10.81
CA ILE A 183 -5.07 -5.07 -11.65
C ILE A 183 -4.65 -3.64 -11.96
N ASP A 184 -4.44 -3.32 -13.23
CA ASP A 184 -4.15 -1.97 -13.70
C ASP A 184 -5.49 -1.25 -13.96
N LEU A 185 -5.69 -0.10 -13.31
CA LEU A 185 -6.86 0.75 -13.46
C LEU A 185 -6.68 1.70 -14.65
N ASP A 186 -6.45 1.15 -15.84
CA ASP A 186 -6.16 1.90 -17.08
C ASP A 186 -7.32 2.81 -17.54
N SER A 187 -8.48 2.63 -16.91
CA SER A 187 -9.69 3.41 -17.11
C SER A 187 -9.70 4.75 -16.36
N ILE A 188 -8.82 4.93 -15.35
CA ILE A 188 -8.66 6.20 -14.62
C ILE A 188 -7.57 7.04 -15.28
N ASN A 189 -7.98 8.18 -15.81
CA ASN A 189 -7.14 9.20 -16.38
C ASN A 189 -7.01 10.37 -15.45
N PHE A 190 -5.77 10.68 -15.13
CA PHE A 190 -5.40 11.92 -14.48
C PHE A 190 -4.91 12.90 -15.53
N ASP A 191 -5.42 14.13 -15.48
CA ASP A 191 -4.83 15.23 -16.24
C ASP A 191 -3.36 15.42 -15.85
N THR A 192 -2.59 16.02 -16.76
CA THR A 192 -1.16 16.29 -16.54
C THR A 192 -0.96 17.12 -15.27
N GLY A 193 -0.15 16.61 -14.33
CA GLY A 193 0.10 17.26 -13.04
C GLY A 193 -1.07 17.20 -12.05
N SER A 194 -2.19 16.53 -12.39
CA SER A 194 -3.34 16.37 -11.51
C SER A 194 -3.35 15.00 -10.82
N TRP A 195 -3.97 14.97 -9.65
CA TRP A 195 -4.33 13.76 -8.89
C TRP A 195 -5.84 13.67 -8.62
N GLU A 196 -6.62 14.63 -9.13
CA GLU A 196 -8.08 14.60 -9.05
C GLU A 196 -8.63 13.54 -10.00
N ILE A 197 -9.60 12.76 -9.53
CA ILE A 197 -10.30 11.75 -10.34
C ILE A 197 -11.64 12.35 -10.77
N PRO A 198 -11.88 12.56 -12.07
CA PRO A 198 -13.14 13.07 -12.57
C PRO A 198 -14.33 12.19 -12.19
N SER A 199 -15.48 12.81 -11.87
CA SER A 199 -16.67 12.11 -11.38
C SER A 199 -17.27 11.10 -12.35
N ASP A 200 -17.14 11.34 -13.66
CA ASP A 200 -17.56 10.43 -14.73
C ASP A 200 -16.72 9.14 -14.74
N GLN A 201 -15.45 9.23 -14.34
CA GLN A 201 -14.55 8.09 -14.21
C GLN A 201 -14.72 7.34 -12.89
N ALA A 202 -15.29 7.97 -11.86
CA ALA A 202 -15.56 7.31 -10.60
C ALA A 202 -16.49 6.11 -10.77
N SER A 203 -17.48 6.21 -11.66
CA SER A 203 -18.38 5.09 -11.99
C SER A 203 -17.64 3.83 -12.48
N LYS A 204 -16.48 3.99 -13.12
CA LYS A 204 -15.62 2.89 -13.59
C LYS A 204 -14.97 2.11 -12.45
N LEU A 205 -14.89 2.70 -11.26
CA LEU A 205 -14.37 2.03 -10.06
C LEU A 205 -15.39 1.13 -9.36
N GLN A 206 -16.68 1.19 -9.72
CA GLN A 206 -17.72 0.42 -9.05
C GLN A 206 -17.41 -1.08 -9.06
N VAL A 207 -17.05 -1.65 -10.22
CA VAL A 207 -16.73 -3.08 -10.36
C VAL A 207 -15.53 -3.49 -9.49
N ILE A 208 -14.52 -2.62 -9.43
CA ILE A 208 -13.33 -2.81 -8.60
C ILE A 208 -13.71 -2.75 -7.12
N ALA A 209 -14.50 -1.77 -6.72
CA ALA A 209 -14.93 -1.60 -5.34
C ALA A 209 -15.83 -2.75 -4.87
N ASP A 210 -16.76 -3.23 -5.71
CA ASP A 210 -17.59 -4.40 -5.42
C ASP A 210 -16.74 -5.64 -5.21
N SER A 211 -15.72 -5.83 -6.05
CA SER A 211 -14.77 -6.96 -5.94
C SER A 211 -13.93 -6.86 -4.67
N LEU A 212 -13.44 -5.67 -4.31
CA LEU A 212 -12.73 -5.41 -3.05
C LEU A 212 -13.63 -5.68 -1.84
N ASN A 213 -14.85 -5.14 -1.83
CA ASN A 213 -15.82 -5.35 -0.76
C ASN A 213 -16.18 -6.84 -0.59
N ARG A 214 -16.38 -7.57 -1.69
CA ARG A 214 -16.61 -9.02 -1.68
C ARG A 214 -15.41 -9.77 -1.12
N ALA A 215 -14.19 -9.41 -1.52
CA ALA A 215 -12.96 -10.02 -1.03
C ALA A 215 -12.74 -9.77 0.47
N ILE A 216 -12.94 -8.52 0.94
CA ILE A 216 -12.82 -8.13 2.35
C ILE A 216 -13.90 -8.78 3.20
N SER A 217 -15.13 -8.90 2.69
CA SER A 217 -16.22 -9.57 3.41
C SER A 217 -15.90 -11.04 3.68
N ARG A 218 -15.27 -11.72 2.71
CA ARG A 218 -14.85 -13.13 2.88
C ARG A 218 -13.58 -13.28 3.72
N ASN A 219 -12.65 -12.33 3.59
CA ASN A 219 -11.43 -12.30 4.38
C ASN A 219 -11.21 -10.90 4.96
N PRO A 220 -11.71 -10.63 6.18
CA PRO A 220 -11.54 -9.31 6.79
C PRO A 220 -10.09 -8.91 7.10
N ARG A 221 -9.14 -9.84 6.97
CA ARG A 221 -7.70 -9.60 7.11
C ARG A 221 -7.05 -9.19 5.78
N ALA A 222 -7.81 -9.12 4.69
CA ALA A 222 -7.26 -8.80 3.38
C ALA A 222 -6.65 -7.39 3.38
N VAL A 223 -5.49 -7.23 2.75
CA VAL A 223 -4.83 -5.93 2.58
C VAL A 223 -4.53 -5.73 1.12
N PHE A 224 -5.01 -4.61 0.58
CA PHE A 224 -4.81 -4.21 -0.81
C PHE A 224 -3.90 -2.99 -0.87
N LEU A 225 -2.83 -3.12 -1.64
CA LEU A 225 -1.91 -2.04 -1.98
C LEU A 225 -2.40 -1.36 -3.26
N ILE A 226 -2.62 -0.06 -3.16
CA ILE A 226 -2.92 0.85 -4.26
C ILE A 226 -1.62 1.55 -4.65
N GLU A 227 -1.16 1.29 -5.86
CA GLU A 227 0.13 1.75 -6.36
C GLU A 227 -0.10 2.85 -7.39
N GLY A 228 0.63 3.97 -7.29
CA GLY A 228 0.58 5.04 -8.27
C GLY A 228 1.83 5.08 -9.13
N HIS A 229 1.67 5.39 -10.41
CA HIS A 229 2.77 5.52 -11.37
C HIS A 229 2.62 6.79 -12.23
N THR A 230 3.75 7.28 -12.75
CA THR A 230 3.81 8.36 -13.75
C THR A 230 4.53 7.87 -15.01
N ASP A 231 4.46 8.66 -16.07
CA ASP A 231 5.45 8.57 -17.15
C ASP A 231 6.78 9.19 -16.71
N ALA A 232 7.77 9.18 -17.61
CA ALA A 232 9.12 9.67 -17.35
C ALA A 232 9.29 11.18 -17.59
N VAL A 233 8.17 11.92 -17.70
CA VAL A 233 8.21 13.37 -17.94
C VAL A 233 8.24 14.10 -16.61
N GLY A 234 9.27 14.91 -16.38
CA GLY A 234 9.42 15.72 -15.17
C GLY A 234 10.63 15.31 -14.35
N SER A 235 10.63 15.65 -13.06
CA SER A 235 11.67 15.21 -12.13
C SER A 235 11.20 13.99 -11.34
N ASP A 236 12.13 13.09 -11.00
CA ASP A 236 11.85 11.87 -10.23
C ASP A 236 11.08 12.17 -8.93
N ILE A 237 11.43 13.27 -8.25
CA ILE A 237 10.79 13.70 -7.00
C ILE A 237 9.35 14.18 -7.23
N ASP A 238 9.12 14.97 -8.29
CA ASP A 238 7.77 15.40 -8.63
C ASP A 238 6.90 14.21 -9.04
N ASN A 239 7.47 13.28 -9.82
CA ASN A 239 6.81 12.07 -10.26
C ASN A 239 6.48 11.14 -9.08
N LEU A 240 7.40 11.01 -8.11
CA LEU A 240 7.18 10.26 -6.89
C LEU A 240 6.09 10.88 -6.01
N SER A 241 6.08 12.21 -5.85
CA SER A 241 5.01 12.91 -5.12
C SER A 241 3.67 12.74 -5.84
N LEU A 242 3.61 13.04 -7.14
CA LEU A 242 2.38 13.02 -7.94
C LEU A 242 1.73 11.63 -7.96
N SER A 243 2.52 10.59 -8.22
CA SER A 243 2.02 9.21 -8.18
C SER A 243 1.46 8.81 -6.82
N ASP A 244 2.09 9.25 -5.72
CA ASP A 244 1.60 8.97 -4.37
C ASP A 244 0.27 9.68 -4.10
N ARG A 245 0.12 10.93 -4.58
CA ARG A 245 -1.16 11.65 -4.51
C ARG A 245 -2.26 10.95 -5.30
N ARG A 246 -1.95 10.41 -6.47
CA ARG A 246 -2.89 9.64 -7.31
C ARG A 246 -3.33 8.36 -6.62
N ALA A 247 -2.39 7.61 -6.06
CA ALA A 247 -2.68 6.39 -5.30
C ALA A 247 -3.57 6.68 -4.07
N GLN A 248 -3.24 7.75 -3.32
CA GLN A 248 -4.05 8.20 -2.19
C GLN A 248 -5.46 8.61 -2.64
N SER A 249 -5.59 9.39 -3.72
CA SER A 249 -6.88 9.86 -4.22
C SER A 249 -7.77 8.69 -4.67
N ALA A 250 -7.19 7.68 -5.32
CA ALA A 250 -7.91 6.46 -5.67
C ALA A 250 -8.38 5.70 -4.42
N ALA A 251 -7.53 5.54 -3.40
CA ALA A 251 -7.91 4.91 -2.13
C ALA A 251 -9.00 5.68 -1.38
N GLU A 252 -8.93 7.01 -1.37
CA GLU A 252 -9.93 7.89 -0.78
C GLU A 252 -11.28 7.78 -1.48
N LEU A 253 -11.28 7.78 -2.82
CA LEU A 253 -12.48 7.61 -3.62
C LEU A 253 -13.15 6.26 -3.36
N LEU A 254 -12.37 5.18 -3.34
CA LEU A 254 -12.83 3.82 -2.98
C LEU A 254 -13.50 3.78 -1.60
N THR A 255 -12.94 4.47 -0.61
CA THR A 255 -13.53 4.55 0.74
C THR A 255 -14.77 5.45 0.80
N GLN A 256 -14.70 6.66 0.24
CA GLN A 256 -15.74 7.67 0.41
C GLN A 256 -17.00 7.36 -0.39
N GLN A 257 -16.85 6.94 -1.65
CA GLN A 257 -17.98 6.71 -2.54
C GLN A 257 -18.47 5.26 -2.50
N PHE A 258 -17.56 4.31 -2.40
CA PHE A 258 -17.89 2.88 -2.51
C PHE A 258 -17.73 2.10 -1.20
N GLN A 259 -17.46 2.81 -0.10
CA GLN A 259 -17.44 2.26 1.26
C GLN A 259 -16.43 1.11 1.45
N VAL A 260 -15.38 1.06 0.61
CA VAL A 260 -14.30 0.09 0.80
C VAL A 260 -13.60 0.39 2.13
N PRO A 261 -13.54 -0.58 3.08
CA PRO A 261 -12.99 -0.35 4.41
C PRO A 261 -11.56 0.20 4.37
N PRO A 262 -11.30 1.42 4.88
CA PRO A 262 -10.01 2.08 4.74
C PRO A 262 -8.89 1.33 5.45
N GLU A 263 -9.20 0.55 6.49
CA GLU A 263 -8.24 -0.29 7.21
C GLU A 263 -7.62 -1.39 6.35
N ASN A 264 -8.33 -1.85 5.32
CA ASN A 264 -7.91 -2.89 4.38
C ASN A 264 -7.18 -2.30 3.15
N LEU A 265 -7.09 -0.98 3.03
CA LEU A 265 -6.38 -0.30 1.95
C LEU A 265 -5.08 0.33 2.45
N THR A 266 -4.06 0.29 1.60
CA THR A 266 -2.81 1.02 1.77
C THR A 266 -2.36 1.59 0.43
N SER A 267 -1.66 2.72 0.42
CA SER A 267 -1.24 3.40 -0.82
C SER A 267 0.27 3.65 -0.87
N GLN A 268 0.82 3.69 -2.08
CA GLN A 268 2.22 4.05 -2.33
C GLN A 268 2.40 4.61 -3.74
N GLY A 269 3.06 5.76 -3.86
CA GLY A 269 3.59 6.25 -5.14
C GLY A 269 4.96 5.68 -5.47
N TYR A 270 5.20 5.42 -6.76
CA TYR A 270 6.47 4.93 -7.29
C TYR A 270 7.09 5.83 -8.37
N GLY A 271 6.40 6.91 -8.76
CA GLY A 271 6.79 7.76 -9.86
C GLY A 271 7.02 6.97 -11.15
N GLU A 272 8.15 7.25 -11.79
CA GLU A 272 8.60 6.61 -13.03
C GLU A 272 9.49 5.37 -12.80
N GLN A 273 9.73 4.94 -11.55
CA GLN A 273 10.66 3.85 -11.23
C GLN A 273 10.27 2.51 -11.89
N TYR A 274 8.99 2.31 -12.19
CA TYR A 274 8.43 1.05 -12.71
C TYR A 274 7.53 1.29 -13.93
N LEU A 275 8.13 1.81 -15.00
CA LEU A 275 7.45 2.03 -16.27
C LEU A 275 6.90 0.71 -16.86
N LYS A 276 5.65 0.74 -17.31
CA LYS A 276 5.01 -0.35 -18.07
C LYS A 276 5.59 -0.39 -19.49
N VAL A 277 5.75 0.79 -20.10
CA VAL A 277 6.39 1.02 -21.40
C VAL A 277 7.71 1.75 -21.16
N GLN A 278 8.83 1.14 -21.56
CA GLN A 278 10.18 1.68 -21.37
C GLN A 278 10.44 2.84 -22.34
N THR A 279 10.03 4.06 -21.94
CA THR A 279 10.22 5.29 -22.70
C THR A 279 10.47 6.46 -21.76
N ASP A 280 11.39 7.35 -22.16
CA ASP A 280 11.72 8.58 -21.43
C ASP A 280 10.70 9.72 -21.69
N GLY A 281 9.67 9.44 -22.49
CA GLY A 281 8.66 10.41 -22.91
C GLY A 281 7.30 10.23 -22.24
N PRO A 282 6.30 11.02 -22.67
CA PRO A 282 4.93 10.88 -22.16
C PRO A 282 4.33 9.53 -22.57
N SER A 283 3.67 8.87 -21.62
CA SER A 283 3.00 7.59 -21.88
C SER A 283 1.77 7.44 -21.01
N ARG A 284 0.61 7.30 -21.64
CA ARG A 284 -0.67 7.09 -20.93
C ARG A 284 -0.66 5.76 -20.18
N GLU A 285 -0.08 4.71 -20.76
CA GLU A 285 0.05 3.40 -20.12
C GLU A 285 0.93 3.44 -18.86
N ASN A 286 1.89 4.37 -18.79
CA ASN A 286 2.71 4.55 -17.59
C ASN A 286 1.96 5.32 -16.49
N ARG A 287 1.09 6.26 -16.85
CA ARG A 287 0.24 7.02 -15.92
C ARG A 287 -0.94 6.18 -15.44
N ARG A 288 -0.67 5.19 -14.59
CA ARG A 288 -1.67 4.23 -14.10
C ARG A 288 -1.73 4.16 -12.58
N VAL A 289 -2.84 3.59 -12.09
CA VAL A 289 -2.97 3.11 -10.72
C VAL A 289 -3.11 1.59 -10.76
N THR A 290 -2.42 0.89 -9.88
CA THR A 290 -2.42 -0.57 -9.81
C THR A 290 -2.97 -1.03 -8.46
N ILE A 291 -3.77 -2.10 -8.43
CA ILE A 291 -4.24 -2.73 -7.19
C ILE A 291 -3.63 -4.12 -7.06
N ARG A 292 -3.12 -4.43 -5.85
CA ARG A 292 -2.52 -5.72 -5.53
C ARG A 292 -2.98 -6.21 -4.16
N ASN A 293 -3.43 -7.46 -4.06
CA ASN A 293 -3.64 -8.10 -2.76
C ASN A 293 -2.29 -8.50 -2.17
N ILE A 294 -1.88 -7.87 -1.07
CA ILE A 294 -0.59 -8.12 -0.40
C ILE A 294 -0.72 -8.99 0.85
N THR A 295 -1.93 -9.48 1.16
CA THR A 295 -2.19 -10.33 2.33
C THR A 295 -1.28 -11.56 2.40
N PRO A 296 -1.04 -12.30 1.30
CA PRO A 296 -0.14 -13.45 1.35
C PRO A 296 1.31 -13.07 1.66
N LEU A 297 1.77 -11.90 1.20
CA LEU A 297 3.12 -11.40 1.47
C LEU A 297 3.29 -11.06 2.96
N LEU A 298 2.28 -10.42 3.57
CA LEU A 298 2.27 -10.08 5.00
C LEU A 298 2.25 -11.31 5.92
N ASN A 299 1.69 -12.43 5.43
CA ASN A 299 1.47 -13.64 6.22
C ASN A 299 2.39 -14.82 5.84
N GLY A 300 3.27 -14.65 4.84
CA GLY A 300 4.25 -15.66 4.43
C GLY A 300 3.65 -16.80 3.59
N GLY A 301 2.79 -16.48 2.62
CA GLY A 301 2.21 -17.43 1.69
C GLY A 301 1.11 -18.32 2.27
N GLN A 302 0.89 -18.28 3.59
CA GLN A 302 -0.29 -18.89 4.20
C GLN A 302 -1.50 -18.04 3.84
N ALA A 303 -2.22 -18.45 2.79
CA ALA A 303 -3.60 -18.03 2.60
C ALA A 303 -4.35 -18.34 3.90
N SER A 304 -4.71 -17.27 4.61
CA SER A 304 -5.56 -17.22 5.80
C SER A 304 -6.01 -18.57 6.36
N LEU A 305 -5.18 -19.21 7.19
CA LEU A 305 -5.75 -20.04 8.25
C LEU A 305 -6.50 -19.06 9.17
N PRO A 306 -7.77 -19.31 9.52
CA PRO A 306 -8.43 -18.55 10.56
C PRO A 306 -7.54 -18.57 11.81
N PRO A 307 -7.45 -17.46 12.58
CA PRO A 307 -6.65 -17.45 13.79
C PRO A 307 -7.08 -18.65 14.65
N PRO A 308 -6.12 -19.32 15.32
CA PRO A 308 -6.48 -20.39 16.24
C PRO A 308 -7.48 -19.82 17.26
N PRO A 309 -8.48 -20.60 17.68
CA PRO A 309 -9.52 -20.12 18.57
C PRO A 309 -8.90 -19.44 19.81
N PRO A 310 -9.56 -18.42 20.38
CA PRO A 310 -9.07 -17.73 21.57
C PRO A 310 -8.73 -18.77 22.66
N GLY A 311 -7.46 -18.80 23.10
CA GLY A 311 -6.99 -19.74 24.13
C GLY A 311 -5.89 -20.72 23.69
N THR A 312 -5.59 -20.82 22.39
CA THR A 312 -4.48 -21.67 21.92
C THR A 312 -3.15 -20.92 22.02
N ALA A 313 -2.41 -21.12 23.10
CA ALA A 313 -1.04 -20.62 23.23
C ALA A 313 -0.12 -21.29 22.18
N PRO A 314 0.86 -20.56 21.61
CA PRO A 314 1.84 -21.19 20.72
C PRO A 314 2.62 -22.26 21.49
N PRO A 315 3.02 -23.37 20.83
CA PRO A 315 3.86 -24.37 21.46
C PRO A 315 5.14 -23.69 21.93
N ARG A 316 5.40 -23.78 23.24
CA ARG A 316 6.68 -23.35 23.82
C ARG A 316 7.77 -24.18 23.15
N ARG A 317 8.65 -23.52 22.40
CA ARG A 317 9.96 -24.06 22.04
C ARG A 317 10.96 -23.64 23.11
#